data_AF-A0A959V954-F1
#
_entry.id   AF-A0A959V954-F1
#
_cell.length_a   1.000
_cell.length_b   1.000
_cell.length_c   1.000
_cell.angle_alpha   90.00
_cell.angle_beta   90.00
_cell.angle_gamma   90.00
#
_symmetry.space_group_name_H-M   'P 1'
#
loop_
_entity.id
_entity.type
_entity.pdbx_description
1 polymer ?
#
loop_
_entity_poly.entity_id
_entity_poly.type
_entity_poly.pdbx_seq_one_letter_code
_entity_poly.pdbx_strand_id
1 'polypeptide(L)'
;NALFLVVLGAGIVGAIFLLAPGIEWMLINQPVLIWSFFFGLVLASIVIVSTRIRRWSASRFIALFLGTAVAYWVVGLVPVQTPDTWWFLMLSGAIAICAMILPGISGSFIMVLLGKYHFFINAINERDFASLAFAAVGAAIGLVTFAQVLSWLFRRYHDITVATLAGFMIGSLREIWP
;
A
#
# COMPACT_ATOMS: atom_id res chain seq x y z
N ASN A 1 3.25 25.80 10.55
CA ASN A 1 3.47 24.47 9.92
C ASN A 1 4.54 23.63 10.60
N ALA A 2 5.71 24.17 11.02
CA ALA A 2 6.75 23.38 11.70
C ALA A 2 6.29 22.74 13.02
N LEU A 3 5.62 23.49 13.90
CA LEU A 3 5.08 22.96 15.17
C LEU A 3 4.08 21.81 14.94
N PHE A 4 3.22 21.91 13.93
CA PHE A 4 2.28 20.85 13.56
C PHE A 4 3.02 19.57 13.15
N LEU A 5 4.05 19.68 12.31
CA LEU A 5 4.85 18.53 11.88
C LEU A 5 5.60 17.88 13.05
N VAL A 6 6.12 18.67 13.98
CA VAL A 6 6.80 18.15 15.18
C VAL A 6 5.82 17.41 16.08
N VAL A 7 4.64 17.98 16.37
CA VAL A 7 3.61 17.34 17.19
C VAL A 7 3.09 16.06 16.53
N LEU A 8 2.83 16.09 15.22
CA LEU A 8 2.42 14.92 14.45
C LEU A 8 3.50 13.83 14.48
N GLY A 9 4.76 14.21 14.22
CA GLY A 9 5.89 13.28 14.24
C GLY A 9 6.07 12.64 15.62
N ALA A 10 6.02 13.43 16.69
CA ALA A 10 6.07 12.92 18.06
C ALA A 10 4.91 11.96 18.36
N GLY A 11 3.70 12.27 17.89
CA GLY A 11 2.54 11.39 18.02
C GLY A 11 2.70 10.05 17.29
N ILE A 12 3.19 10.06 16.04
CA ILE A 12 3.47 8.84 15.27
C ILE A 12 4.52 7.98 15.99
N VAL A 13 5.65 8.59 16.39
CA VAL A 13 6.73 7.90 17.09
C VAL A 13 6.23 7.32 18.42
N GLY A 14 5.50 8.11 19.21
CA GLY A 14 4.91 7.66 20.47
C GLY A 14 3.94 6.49 20.27
N ALA A 15 3.07 6.55 19.26
CA ALA A 15 2.14 5.48 18.94
C ALA A 15 2.87 4.19 18.53
N ILE A 16 3.95 4.28 17.75
CA ILE A 16 4.77 3.12 17.37
C ILE A 16 5.34 2.46 18.62
N PHE A 17 6.02 3.20 19.50
CA PHE A 17 6.63 2.61 20.69
C PHE A 17 5.61 2.04 21.68
N LEU A 18 4.42 2.62 21.74
CA LEU A 18 3.38 2.16 22.65
C LEU A 18 2.62 0.92 22.13
N LEU A 19 2.27 0.91 20.84
CA LEU A 19 1.36 -0.10 20.27
C LEU A 19 2.10 -1.25 19.58
N ALA A 20 3.26 -1.00 18.96
CA ALA A 20 3.94 -2.00 18.15
C ALA A 20 4.25 -3.30 18.93
N PRO A 21 4.76 -3.28 20.19
CA PRO A 21 5.03 -4.50 20.92
C PRO A 21 3.77 -5.34 21.20
N GLY A 22 2.64 -4.67 21.48
CA GLY A 22 1.36 -5.33 21.72
C GLY A 22 0.81 -5.98 20.45
N ILE A 23 0.85 -5.25 19.33
CA ILE A 23 0.43 -5.78 18.02
C ILE A 23 1.32 -6.96 17.61
N GLU A 24 2.64 -6.85 17.78
CA GLU A 24 3.60 -7.92 17.49
C GLU A 24 3.32 -9.17 18.32
N TRP A 25 3.10 -9.01 19.64
CA TRP A 25 2.75 -10.13 20.50
C TRP A 25 1.45 -10.80 20.03
N MET A 26 0.42 -10.03 19.66
CA MET A 26 -0.84 -10.58 19.18
C MET A 26 -0.71 -11.24 17.80
N LEU A 27 0.15 -10.71 16.90
CA LEU A 27 0.43 -11.34 15.61
C LEU A 27 1.05 -12.74 15.76
N ILE A 28 1.89 -12.93 16.78
CA ILE A 28 2.53 -14.22 17.05
C ILE A 28 1.63 -15.16 17.86
N ASN A 29 0.97 -14.65 18.91
CA ASN A 29 0.25 -15.48 19.88
C ASN A 29 -1.26 -15.62 19.57
N GLN A 30 -1.85 -14.69 18.83
CA GLN A 30 -3.28 -14.65 18.50
C GLN A 30 -3.52 -14.22 17.03
N PRO A 31 -2.88 -14.87 16.05
CA PRO A 31 -2.90 -14.44 14.65
C PRO A 31 -4.32 -14.37 14.09
N VAL A 32 -5.15 -15.39 14.34
CA VAL A 32 -6.53 -15.46 13.83
C VAL A 32 -7.36 -14.26 14.30
N LEU A 33 -7.21 -13.84 15.57
CA LEU A 33 -7.96 -12.69 16.11
C LEU A 33 -7.53 -11.37 15.47
N ILE A 34 -6.22 -11.14 15.33
CA ILE A 34 -5.69 -9.91 14.72
C ILE A 34 -6.04 -9.83 13.23
N TRP A 35 -5.87 -10.93 12.50
CA TRP A 35 -6.23 -10.97 11.08
C TRP A 35 -7.74 -10.81 10.89
N SER A 36 -8.57 -11.43 11.73
CA SER A 36 -10.03 -11.23 11.71
C SER A 36 -10.43 -9.78 12.01
N PHE A 37 -9.73 -9.11 12.96
CA PHE A 37 -9.96 -7.70 13.27
C PHE A 37 -9.63 -6.80 12.08
N PHE A 38 -8.45 -6.96 11.46
CA PHE A 38 -8.07 -6.20 10.27
C PHE A 38 -8.99 -6.49 9.07
N PHE A 39 -9.37 -7.75 8.87
CA PHE A 39 -10.32 -8.16 7.85
C PHE A 39 -11.66 -7.43 8.02
N GLY A 40 -12.18 -7.37 9.26
CA GLY A 40 -13.40 -6.61 9.59
C GLY A 40 -13.28 -5.11 9.30
N LEU A 41 -12.13 -4.48 9.62
CA LEU A 41 -11.88 -3.07 9.31
C LEU A 41 -11.82 -2.80 7.80
N VAL A 42 -11.19 -3.69 7.03
CA VAL A 42 -11.15 -3.58 5.56
C VAL A 42 -12.53 -3.79 4.96
N LEU A 43 -13.30 -4.77 5.42
CA LEU A 43 -14.70 -4.96 5.02
C LEU A 43 -15.55 -3.71 5.29
N ALA A 44 -15.48 -3.15 6.50
CA ALA A 44 -16.19 -1.92 6.82
C ALA A 44 -15.77 -0.78 5.88
N SER A 45 -14.48 -0.67 5.57
CA SER A 45 -13.96 0.33 4.65
C SER A 45 -14.45 0.12 3.22
N ILE A 46 -14.55 -1.13 2.73
CA ILE A 46 -15.14 -1.45 1.42
C ILE A 46 -16.58 -0.96 1.36
N VAL A 47 -17.38 -1.24 2.39
CA VAL A 47 -18.78 -0.79 2.46
C VAL A 47 -18.84 0.74 2.41
N ILE A 48 -18.07 1.42 3.26
CA ILE A 48 -18.07 2.90 3.32
C ILE A 48 -17.58 3.52 2.00
N VAL A 49 -16.57 2.96 1.35
CA VAL A 49 -16.06 3.49 0.07
C VAL A 49 -17.07 3.23 -1.06
N SER A 50 -17.70 2.05 -1.09
CA SER A 50 -18.67 1.70 -2.14
C SER A 50 -19.92 2.59 -2.12
N THR A 51 -20.32 3.11 -0.95
CA THR A 51 -21.46 4.04 -0.85
C THR A 51 -21.15 5.43 -1.42
N ARG A 52 -19.88 5.76 -1.68
CA ARG A 52 -19.50 7.02 -2.36
C ARG A 52 -19.74 6.98 -3.87
N ILE A 53 -20.04 5.81 -4.44
CA ILE A 53 -20.38 5.66 -5.86
C ILE A 53 -21.81 6.16 -6.08
N ARG A 54 -21.97 7.26 -6.82
CA ARG A 54 -23.28 7.92 -6.97
C ARG A 54 -24.30 7.09 -7.74
N ARG A 55 -23.87 6.43 -8.82
CA ARG A 55 -24.73 5.59 -9.67
C ARG A 55 -23.99 4.35 -10.14
N TRP A 56 -24.57 3.20 -9.86
CA TRP A 56 -24.11 1.93 -10.41
C TRP A 56 -24.53 1.82 -11.88
N SER A 57 -23.58 1.40 -12.71
CA SER A 57 -23.81 1.04 -14.11
C SER A 57 -22.76 0.00 -14.50
N ALA A 58 -22.94 -0.65 -15.66
CA ALA A 58 -22.06 -1.71 -16.12
C ALA A 58 -20.57 -1.32 -16.06
N SER A 59 -20.21 -0.09 -16.43
CA SER A 59 -18.81 0.35 -16.39
C SER A 59 -18.20 0.41 -14.98
N ARG A 60 -18.99 0.75 -13.94
CA ARG A 60 -18.49 0.77 -12.55
C ARG A 60 -18.36 -0.66 -12.00
N PHE A 61 -19.28 -1.56 -12.36
CA PHE A 61 -19.15 -2.97 -12.01
C PHE A 61 -17.92 -3.61 -12.66
N ILE A 62 -17.66 -3.30 -13.94
CA ILE A 62 -16.45 -3.73 -14.63
C ILE A 62 -15.21 -3.18 -13.92
N ALA A 63 -15.19 -1.89 -13.58
CA ALA A 63 -14.07 -1.26 -12.86
C ALA A 63 -13.81 -1.92 -11.49
N LEU A 64 -14.87 -2.21 -10.74
CA LEU A 64 -14.78 -2.93 -9.47
C LEU A 64 -14.22 -4.33 -9.67
N PHE A 65 -14.76 -5.10 -10.62
CA PHE A 65 -14.31 -6.46 -10.90
C PHE A 65 -12.85 -6.50 -11.35
N LEU A 66 -12.44 -5.60 -12.26
CA LEU A 66 -11.06 -5.49 -12.71
C LEU A 66 -10.12 -5.09 -11.57
N GLY A 67 -10.54 -4.15 -10.72
CA GLY A 67 -9.79 -3.78 -9.51
C GLY A 67 -9.59 -4.99 -8.60
N THR A 68 -10.66 -5.72 -8.28
CA THR A 68 -10.60 -6.94 -7.47
C THR A 68 -9.67 -7.98 -8.09
N ALA A 69 -9.82 -8.27 -9.38
CA ALA A 69 -9.02 -9.27 -10.07
C ALA A 69 -7.53 -8.91 -10.07
N VAL A 70 -7.18 -7.65 -10.34
CA VAL A 70 -5.80 -7.18 -10.34
C VAL A 70 -5.19 -7.27 -8.94
N ALA A 71 -5.87 -6.74 -7.91
CA ALA A 71 -5.34 -6.82 -6.54
C ALA A 71 -5.20 -8.27 -6.07
N TYR A 72 -6.22 -9.10 -6.31
CA TYR A 72 -6.20 -10.51 -5.93
C TYR A 72 -5.05 -11.27 -6.63
N TRP A 73 -4.79 -10.96 -7.90
CA TRP A 73 -3.70 -11.54 -8.66
C TRP A 73 -2.34 -11.07 -8.12
N VAL A 74 -2.16 -9.77 -7.91
CA VAL A 74 -0.92 -9.17 -7.38
C VAL A 74 -0.58 -9.74 -6.00
N VAL A 75 -1.56 -9.83 -5.09
CA VAL A 75 -1.38 -10.43 -3.76
C VAL A 75 -1.03 -11.92 -3.82
N GLY A 76 -1.44 -12.61 -4.88
CA GLY A 76 -1.09 -14.01 -5.11
C GLY A 76 0.25 -14.25 -5.80
N LEU A 77 0.96 -13.21 -6.21
CA LEU A 77 2.25 -13.37 -6.87
C LEU A 77 3.28 -13.93 -5.89
N VAL A 78 4.17 -14.76 -6.40
CA VAL A 78 5.33 -15.21 -5.64
C VAL A 78 6.45 -14.19 -5.77
N PRO A 79 7.25 -13.97 -4.72
CA PRO A 79 8.42 -13.10 -4.79
C PRO A 79 9.37 -13.51 -5.90
N VAL A 80 9.85 -12.54 -6.68
CA VAL A 80 10.79 -12.75 -7.78
C VAL A 80 12.11 -12.08 -7.44
N GLN A 81 13.23 -12.70 -7.82
CA GLN A 81 14.53 -12.05 -7.76
C GLN A 81 14.66 -11.07 -8.93
N THR A 82 14.98 -9.82 -8.61
CA THR A 82 15.08 -8.75 -9.61
C THR A 82 16.45 -8.07 -9.54
N PRO A 83 16.92 -7.42 -10.63
CA PRO A 83 18.25 -6.84 -10.68
C PRO A 83 18.50 -5.74 -9.63
N ASP A 84 19.71 -5.69 -9.06
CA ASP A 84 20.15 -4.65 -8.10
C ASP A 84 20.69 -3.37 -8.78
N THR A 85 20.35 -3.16 -10.05
CA THR A 85 20.80 -1.99 -10.82
C THR A 85 20.08 -0.72 -10.38
N TRP A 86 20.79 0.42 -10.39
CA TRP A 86 20.29 1.73 -9.95
C TRP A 86 18.89 2.10 -10.49
N TRP A 87 18.60 1.87 -11.77
CA TRP A 87 17.31 2.21 -12.38
C TRP A 87 16.18 1.33 -11.85
N PHE A 88 16.47 0.06 -11.52
CA PHE A 88 15.50 -0.85 -10.94
C PHE A 88 15.25 -0.51 -9.48
N LEU A 89 16.27 -0.05 -8.74
CA LEU A 89 16.10 0.48 -7.39
C LEU A 89 15.18 1.71 -7.39
N MET A 90 15.38 2.64 -8.33
CA MET A 90 14.46 3.77 -8.53
C MET A 90 13.04 3.30 -8.83
N LEU A 91 12.87 2.37 -9.79
CA LEU A 91 11.56 1.84 -10.15
C LEU A 91 10.87 1.15 -8.96
N SER A 92 11.62 0.37 -8.18
CA SER A 92 11.09 -0.34 -7.00
C SER A 92 10.60 0.63 -5.94
N GLY A 93 11.34 1.72 -5.67
CA GLY A 93 10.90 2.78 -4.76
C GLY A 93 9.66 3.50 -5.28
N ALA A 94 9.60 3.78 -6.58
CA ALA A 94 8.43 4.40 -7.22
C ALA A 94 7.18 3.51 -7.11
N ILE A 95 7.27 2.23 -7.46
CA ILE A 95 6.12 1.31 -7.39
C ILE A 95 5.69 1.08 -5.93
N ALA A 96 6.64 0.91 -5.02
CA ALA A 96 6.34 0.68 -3.60
C ALA A 96 5.59 1.86 -2.98
N ILE A 97 6.02 3.11 -3.21
CA ILE A 97 5.31 4.27 -2.64
C ILE A 97 3.95 4.50 -3.31
N CYS A 98 3.83 4.22 -4.62
CA CYS A 98 2.54 4.26 -5.30
C CYS A 98 1.59 3.24 -4.67
N ALA A 99 2.06 2.02 -4.44
CA ALA A 99 1.29 0.97 -3.77
C ALA A 99 0.80 1.42 -2.38
N MET A 100 1.63 2.10 -1.58
CA MET A 100 1.23 2.64 -0.27
C MET A 100 0.09 3.67 -0.34
N ILE A 101 -0.11 4.35 -1.48
CA ILE A 101 -1.24 5.26 -1.67
C ILE A 101 -2.52 4.48 -2.01
N LEU A 102 -2.42 3.36 -2.73
CA LEU A 102 -3.59 2.56 -3.09
C LEU A 102 -4.16 1.85 -1.85
N PRO A 103 -5.47 1.93 -1.63
CA PRO A 103 -6.10 1.25 -0.51
C PRO A 103 -6.06 -0.27 -0.75
N GLY A 104 -5.66 -1.01 0.28
CA GLY A 104 -5.56 -2.46 0.24
C GLY A 104 -4.24 -3.01 -0.33
N ILE A 105 -3.32 -2.19 -0.86
CA ILE A 105 -2.04 -2.70 -1.35
C ILE A 105 -0.91 -2.24 -0.43
N SER A 106 -0.23 -3.19 0.22
CA SER A 106 0.89 -2.86 1.11
C SER A 106 2.18 -2.59 0.33
N GLY A 107 2.81 -1.43 0.55
CA GLY A 107 4.08 -1.10 -0.10
C GLY A 107 5.24 -2.01 0.30
N SER A 108 5.28 -2.46 1.57
CA SER A 108 6.28 -3.43 2.03
C SER A 108 6.07 -4.79 1.39
N PHE A 109 4.82 -5.22 1.21
CA PHE A 109 4.50 -6.44 0.46
C PHE A 109 4.97 -6.35 -1.00
N ILE A 110 4.72 -5.23 -1.67
CA ILE A 110 5.24 -5.00 -3.03
C ILE A 110 6.78 -5.04 -3.06
N MET A 111 7.48 -4.49 -2.07
CA MET A 111 8.94 -4.62 -1.98
C MET A 111 9.40 -6.06 -1.81
N VAL A 112 8.65 -6.89 -1.05
CA VAL A 112 8.92 -8.33 -0.93
C VAL A 112 8.70 -9.02 -2.27
N LEU A 113 7.61 -8.71 -2.98
CA LEU A 113 7.34 -9.27 -4.32
C LEU A 113 8.43 -8.94 -5.33
N LEU A 114 8.95 -7.72 -5.28
CA LEU A 114 10.07 -7.28 -6.11
C LEU A 114 11.41 -7.85 -5.63
N GLY A 115 11.47 -8.59 -4.53
CA GLY A 115 12.71 -9.12 -3.97
C GLY A 115 13.66 -8.06 -3.39
N LYS A 116 13.17 -6.84 -3.13
CA LYS A 116 13.99 -5.70 -2.65
C LYS A 116 13.87 -5.45 -1.16
N TYR A 117 12.93 -6.08 -0.47
CA TYR A 117 12.75 -5.87 0.97
C TYR A 117 14.04 -6.15 1.75
N HIS A 118 14.63 -7.35 1.60
CA HIS A 118 15.90 -7.69 2.25
C HIS A 118 17.07 -6.85 1.74
N PHE A 119 17.11 -6.55 0.43
CA PHE A 119 18.14 -5.69 -0.15
C PHE A 119 18.18 -4.32 0.55
N PHE A 120 17.03 -3.65 0.73
CA PHE A 120 16.98 -2.34 1.37
C PHE A 120 17.26 -2.39 2.87
N ILE A 121 16.84 -3.45 3.57
CA ILE A 121 17.22 -3.66 4.97
C ILE A 121 18.75 -3.79 5.11
N ASN A 122 19.38 -4.57 4.24
CA ASN A 122 20.83 -4.72 4.23
C ASN A 122 21.52 -3.39 3.87
N ALA A 123 21.01 -2.65 2.88
CA ALA A 123 21.53 -1.33 2.50
C ALA A 123 21.47 -0.33 3.68
N ILE A 124 20.43 -0.38 4.51
CA ILE A 124 20.35 0.44 5.73
C ILE A 124 21.43 0.02 6.75
N ASN A 125 21.56 -1.29 7.00
CA ASN A 125 22.54 -1.82 7.96
C ASN A 125 23.98 -1.54 7.55
N GLU A 126 24.28 -1.65 6.25
CA GLU A 126 25.60 -1.41 5.66
C GLU A 126 25.84 0.07 5.32
N ARG A 127 24.83 0.93 5.52
CA ARG A 127 24.88 2.36 5.20
C ARG A 127 25.17 2.63 3.72
N ASP A 128 24.64 1.80 2.83
CA ASP A 128 24.65 2.04 1.38
C ASP A 128 23.66 3.16 1.02
N PHE A 129 24.08 4.39 1.27
CA PHE A 129 23.29 5.58 0.97
C PHE A 129 23.07 5.78 -0.53
N ALA A 130 23.90 5.19 -1.41
CA ALA A 130 23.72 5.33 -2.85
C ALA A 130 22.47 4.57 -3.31
N SER A 131 22.35 3.31 -2.93
CA SER A 131 21.16 2.48 -3.23
C SER A 131 19.89 3.07 -2.62
N LEU A 132 19.96 3.56 -1.38
CA LEU A 132 18.84 4.22 -0.71
C LEU A 132 18.46 5.55 -1.40
N ALA A 133 19.44 6.33 -1.86
CA ALA A 133 19.18 7.57 -2.59
C ALA A 133 18.48 7.30 -3.93
N PHE A 134 18.89 6.27 -4.68
CA PHE A 134 18.19 5.88 -5.91
C PHE A 134 16.73 5.51 -5.62
N ALA A 135 16.49 4.67 -4.63
CA ALA A 135 15.12 4.31 -4.24
C ALA A 135 14.31 5.54 -3.78
N ALA A 136 14.91 6.44 -3.01
CA ALA A 136 14.26 7.66 -2.52
C ALA A 136 13.89 8.63 -3.66
N VAL A 137 14.79 8.81 -4.64
CA VAL A 137 14.50 9.64 -5.84
C VAL A 137 13.36 9.01 -6.65
N GLY A 138 13.41 7.69 -6.85
CA GLY A 138 12.33 6.95 -7.50
C GLY A 138 10.99 7.11 -6.77
N ALA A 139 10.99 6.96 -5.45
CA ALA A 139 9.81 7.16 -4.62
C ALA A 139 9.28 8.60 -4.71
N ALA A 140 10.14 9.62 -4.66
CA ALA A 140 9.71 11.01 -4.78
C ALA A 140 9.03 11.27 -6.14
N ILE A 141 9.63 10.81 -7.24
CA ILE A 141 9.06 10.95 -8.59
C ILE A 141 7.74 10.17 -8.71
N GLY A 142 7.73 8.92 -8.24
CA GLY A 142 6.55 8.05 -8.25
C GLY A 142 5.39 8.66 -7.46
N LEU A 143 5.66 9.14 -6.24
CA LEU A 143 4.67 9.79 -5.38
C LEU A 143 4.04 11.01 -6.06
N VAL A 144 4.85 11.91 -6.60
CA VAL A 144 4.35 13.14 -7.24
C VAL A 144 3.53 12.82 -8.48
N THR A 145 4.07 11.98 -9.37
CA THR A 145 3.40 11.61 -10.62
C THR A 145 2.09 10.86 -10.36
N PHE A 146 2.12 9.87 -9.47
CA PHE A 146 0.93 9.09 -9.15
C PHE A 146 -0.12 9.91 -8.41
N ALA A 147 0.26 10.77 -7.46
CA ALA A 147 -0.69 11.66 -6.79
C ALA A 147 -1.39 12.59 -7.78
N GLN A 148 -0.67 13.12 -8.77
CA GLN A 148 -1.26 13.94 -9.84
C GLN A 148 -2.24 13.15 -10.71
N VAL A 149 -1.86 11.95 -11.14
CA VAL A 149 -2.72 11.06 -11.94
C VAL A 149 -3.99 10.68 -11.17
N LEU A 150 -3.84 10.27 -9.91
CA LEU A 150 -4.98 9.89 -9.06
C LEU A 150 -5.90 11.09 -8.80
N SER A 151 -5.32 12.27 -8.55
CA SER A 151 -6.07 13.52 -8.39
C SER A 151 -6.86 13.89 -9.66
N TRP A 152 -6.26 13.68 -10.84
CA TRP A 152 -6.94 13.87 -12.12
C TRP A 152 -8.07 12.84 -12.33
N LEU A 153 -7.83 11.57 -12.02
CA LEU A 153 -8.84 10.50 -12.08
C LEU A 153 -10.04 10.80 -11.18
N PHE A 154 -9.80 11.24 -9.94
CA PHE A 154 -10.89 11.60 -9.03
C PHE A 154 -11.73 12.79 -9.52
N ARG A 155 -11.13 13.75 -10.23
CA ARG A 155 -11.86 14.90 -10.80
C ARG A 155 -12.67 14.52 -12.03
N ARG A 156 -12.14 13.69 -12.93
CA ARG A 156 -12.76 13.39 -14.24
C ARG A 156 -13.60 12.12 -14.24
N TYR A 157 -13.19 11.10 -13.49
CA TYR A 157 -13.74 9.75 -13.48
C TYR A 157 -14.03 9.26 -12.04
N HIS A 158 -14.63 10.12 -11.22
CA HIS A 158 -14.85 9.89 -9.78
C HIS A 158 -15.42 8.50 -9.46
N ASP A 159 -16.63 8.18 -9.95
CA ASP A 159 -17.31 6.91 -9.64
C ASP A 159 -16.51 5.68 -10.10
N ILE A 160 -15.84 5.76 -11.25
CA ILE A 160 -15.01 4.65 -11.77
C ILE A 160 -13.79 4.46 -10.88
N THR A 161 -13.13 5.55 -10.50
CA THR A 161 -11.96 5.53 -9.62
C THR A 161 -12.33 4.94 -8.27
N VAL A 162 -13.44 5.39 -7.66
CA VAL A 162 -13.94 4.86 -6.38
C VAL A 162 -14.29 3.37 -6.51
N ALA A 163 -14.93 2.95 -7.62
CA ALA A 163 -15.23 1.55 -7.87
C ALA A 163 -13.97 0.68 -7.99
N THR A 164 -12.95 1.15 -8.72
CA THR A 164 -11.66 0.45 -8.82
C THR A 164 -10.97 0.35 -7.47
N LEU A 165 -10.96 1.41 -6.66
CA LEU A 165 -10.35 1.42 -5.33
C LEU A 165 -11.09 0.48 -4.37
N ALA A 166 -12.42 0.46 -4.40
CA ALA A 166 -13.21 -0.53 -3.67
C ALA A 166 -12.88 -1.96 -4.14
N GLY A 167 -12.70 -2.16 -5.45
CA GLY A 167 -12.22 -3.42 -6.02
C GLY A 167 -10.86 -3.84 -5.46
N PHE A 168 -9.87 -2.94 -5.44
CA PHE A 168 -8.55 -3.23 -4.86
C PHE A 168 -8.64 -3.66 -3.40
N MET A 169 -9.47 -3.00 -2.60
CA MET A 169 -9.71 -3.37 -1.21
C MET A 169 -10.36 -4.74 -1.06
N ILE A 170 -11.28 -5.11 -1.96
CA ILE A 170 -11.88 -6.46 -1.97
C ILE A 170 -10.81 -7.50 -2.33
N GLY A 171 -10.01 -7.24 -3.36
CA GLY A 171 -8.95 -8.15 -3.80
C GLY A 171 -7.88 -8.37 -2.73
N SER A 172 -7.56 -7.34 -1.95
CA SER A 172 -6.58 -7.41 -0.86
C SER A 172 -7.04 -8.20 0.36
N LEU A 173 -8.34 -8.50 0.50
CA LEU A 173 -8.83 -9.36 1.58
C LEU A 173 -8.18 -10.74 1.57
N ARG A 174 -7.68 -11.19 0.41
CA ARG A 174 -6.88 -12.43 0.29
C ARG A 174 -5.61 -12.40 1.16
N GLU A 175 -4.96 -11.25 1.27
CA GLU A 175 -3.70 -11.09 2.02
C GLU A 175 -3.91 -11.30 3.52
N ILE A 176 -5.07 -10.88 4.01
CA ILE A 176 -5.42 -10.80 5.44
C ILE A 176 -6.50 -11.81 5.84
N TRP A 177 -6.71 -12.85 5.02
CA TRP A 177 -7.69 -13.89 5.31
C TRP A 177 -7.25 -14.70 6.54
N PRO A 178 -8.05 -14.75 7.62
CA PRO A 178 -7.71 -15.45 8.86
C PRO A 178 -7.71 -16.98 8.75
#